data_AF-A0A354CMG0-F1
#
_entry.id   AF-A0A354CMG0-F1
#
_cell.length_a   1.000
_cell.length_b   1.000
_cell.length_c   1.000
_cell.angle_alpha   90.00
_cell.angle_beta   90.00
_cell.angle_gamma   90.00
#
_symmetry.space_group_name_H-M   'P 1'
#
loop_
_entity.id
_entity.type
_entity.pdbx_description
1 polymer ?
#
loop_
_entity_poly.entity_id
_entity_poly.type
_entity_poly.pdbx_seq_one_letter_code
_entity_poly.pdbx_strand_id
1 'polypeptide(L)'
;MKAVGLVAEYNPFHEGHMYHIEQAKKITGSDVAVVVMSGDFVQRGEPAIADKYTRAAMALKGGADLVIELPALYATASAERFAFGAVSILHFMGIDSICFGSELGDAGMLETIAGILYEEPAGYSEAIKRYISNGDSFPKARCNALAEYIEAEGIQGVDAAVLDFPNNLLGIEYIKAVKRFSSSMEICTIQRKGQGYNDISVPGGENASAAAIRNMLTGDKRGDEAVDRIPACARDIFREAVDNGMIMTPDDFSYLLNYKIYSIMRDDSALLLNYSDVGMQLANKISRLYGKEHFDGSWKELIMELKSRELTYTRISRALTHILLDIKLDAWNNPPQYARMLGFDKAGSDYLKAIRKTCAIPLITKVADESWLLKDDIYAADVYNQTVFEKCGIRIENDFRHGIIRIL
;
A
#
# COMPACT_ATOMS: atom_id res chain seq x y z
N MET A 1 27.53 1.92 -4.99
CA MET A 1 26.35 2.80 -4.94
C MET A 1 25.49 2.30 -3.81
N LYS A 2 25.12 3.15 -2.86
CA LYS A 2 24.24 2.83 -1.74
C LYS A 2 22.80 3.22 -2.10
N ALA A 3 21.84 2.35 -1.78
CA ALA A 3 20.42 2.60 -2.05
C ALA A 3 19.56 2.54 -0.79
N VAL A 4 18.61 3.47 -0.70
CA VAL A 4 17.53 3.46 0.29
C VAL A 4 16.23 2.99 -0.36
N GLY A 5 15.59 2.02 0.27
CA GLY A 5 14.28 1.49 -0.09
C GLY A 5 13.17 2.29 0.58
N LEU A 6 12.16 2.65 -0.20
CA LEU A 6 10.95 3.31 0.26
C LEU A 6 9.75 2.47 -0.17
N VAL A 7 8.74 2.36 0.69
CA VAL A 7 7.48 1.67 0.35
C VAL A 7 6.37 2.72 0.31
N ALA A 8 5.61 2.77 -0.78
CA ALA A 8 4.65 3.85 -0.99
C ALA A 8 3.43 3.45 -1.83
N GLU A 9 2.38 4.27 -1.76
CA GLU A 9 1.23 4.21 -2.66
C GLU A 9 1.15 5.44 -3.57
N TYR A 10 1.67 6.60 -3.12
CA TYR A 10 1.61 7.89 -3.81
C TYR A 10 0.23 8.20 -4.41
N ASN A 11 -0.80 8.21 -3.56
CA ASN A 11 -2.20 8.27 -3.98
C ASN A 11 -2.93 9.59 -3.55
N PRO A 12 -2.55 10.79 -4.06
CA PRO A 12 -1.49 11.08 -5.04
C PRO A 12 -0.11 11.32 -4.38
N PHE A 13 0.92 11.46 -5.22
CA PHE A 13 2.20 12.04 -4.82
C PHE A 13 2.00 13.49 -4.32
N HIS A 14 2.71 13.93 -3.28
CA HIS A 14 2.53 15.25 -2.68
C HIS A 14 3.83 15.71 -1.99
N GLU A 15 3.87 16.94 -1.46
CA GLU A 15 5.05 17.54 -0.81
C GLU A 15 5.66 16.67 0.29
N GLY A 16 4.82 16.08 1.16
CA GLY A 16 5.30 15.15 2.19
C GLY A 16 6.05 13.92 1.64
N HIS A 17 5.71 13.44 0.44
CA HIS A 17 6.40 12.32 -0.20
C HIS A 17 7.75 12.75 -0.78
N MET A 18 7.79 13.91 -1.45
CA MET A 18 9.03 14.50 -1.96
C MET A 18 10.03 14.77 -0.82
N TYR A 19 9.55 15.36 0.27
CA TYR A 19 10.34 15.56 1.48
C TYR A 19 10.84 14.23 2.06
N HIS A 20 9.99 13.21 2.13
CA HIS A 20 10.39 11.88 2.63
C HIS A 20 11.52 11.26 1.79
N ILE A 21 11.42 11.31 0.46
CA ILE A 21 12.47 10.81 -0.45
C ILE A 21 13.78 11.56 -0.21
N GLU A 22 13.73 12.90 -0.21
CA GLU A 22 14.90 13.74 -0.02
C GLU A 22 15.59 13.47 1.31
N GLN A 23 14.83 13.42 2.41
CA GLN A 23 15.38 13.15 3.73
C GLN A 23 15.89 11.72 3.85
N ALA A 24 15.21 10.74 3.26
CA ALA A 24 15.65 9.35 3.29
C ALA A 24 17.04 9.18 2.66
N LYS A 25 17.27 9.80 1.48
CA LYS A 25 18.59 9.81 0.85
C LYS A 25 19.64 10.47 1.75
N LYS A 26 19.31 11.62 2.35
CA LYS A 26 20.22 12.37 3.24
C LYS A 26 20.61 11.59 4.49
N ILE A 27 19.65 11.08 5.27
CA ILE A 27 19.94 10.44 6.56
C ILE A 27 20.64 9.09 6.40
N THR A 28 20.38 8.39 5.30
CA THR A 28 21.02 7.10 5.01
C THR A 28 22.33 7.24 4.26
N GLY A 29 22.65 8.44 3.73
CA GLY A 29 23.79 8.65 2.84
C GLY A 29 23.69 7.87 1.53
N SER A 30 22.47 7.66 1.02
CA SER A 30 22.23 6.85 -0.17
C SER A 30 22.30 7.67 -1.46
N ASP A 31 22.91 7.09 -2.48
CA ASP A 31 23.01 7.67 -3.83
C ASP A 31 21.66 7.63 -4.56
N VAL A 32 20.86 6.59 -4.26
CA VAL A 32 19.63 6.23 -5.00
C VAL A 32 18.49 5.92 -4.03
N ALA A 33 17.30 6.43 -4.31
CA ALA A 33 16.04 6.06 -3.70
C ALA A 33 15.26 5.11 -4.62
N VAL A 34 15.07 3.88 -4.13
CA VAL A 34 14.27 2.84 -4.80
C VAL A 34 12.92 2.78 -4.13
N VAL A 35 11.85 3.11 -4.86
CA VAL A 35 10.48 3.06 -4.36
C VAL A 35 9.82 1.77 -4.82
N VAL A 36 9.38 0.94 -3.87
CA VAL A 36 8.40 -0.13 -4.12
C VAL A 36 7.00 0.44 -3.94
N MET A 37 6.30 0.65 -5.05
CA MET A 37 5.04 1.36 -5.11
C MET A 37 3.88 0.42 -5.44
N SER A 38 2.76 0.52 -4.72
CA SER A 38 1.52 -0.16 -5.14
C SER A 38 1.18 0.13 -6.59
N GLY A 39 0.77 -0.92 -7.31
CA GLY A 39 0.17 -0.83 -8.65
C GLY A 39 -1.19 -0.11 -8.60
N ASP A 40 -2.09 -0.44 -9.52
CA ASP A 40 -3.35 0.30 -9.72
C ASP A 40 -4.37 0.18 -8.57
N PHE A 41 -4.10 -0.67 -7.58
CA PHE A 41 -4.88 -0.83 -6.36
C PHE A 41 -3.97 -0.76 -5.13
N VAL A 42 -4.47 -0.15 -4.05
CA VAL A 42 -3.67 0.22 -2.87
C VAL A 42 -4.07 -0.58 -1.61
N GLN A 43 -3.28 -0.50 -0.54
CA GLN A 43 -3.38 -1.36 0.67
C GLN A 43 -4.73 -1.23 1.39
N ARG A 44 -5.38 -0.07 1.24
CA ARG A 44 -6.70 0.18 1.81
C ARG A 44 -7.81 -0.62 1.11
N GLY A 45 -7.50 -1.32 0.02
CA GLY A 45 -8.47 -2.06 -0.78
C GLY A 45 -9.30 -1.11 -1.63
N GLU A 46 -8.64 -0.19 -2.32
CA GLU A 46 -9.26 0.80 -3.19
C GLU A 46 -8.42 0.95 -4.47
N PRO A 47 -9.01 1.33 -5.61
CA PRO A 47 -8.23 1.76 -6.76
C PRO A 47 -7.39 2.98 -6.41
N ALA A 48 -6.20 3.08 -6.98
CA ALA A 48 -5.43 4.32 -6.97
C ALA A 48 -6.17 5.41 -7.75
N ILE A 49 -6.05 6.67 -7.34
CA ILE A 49 -6.75 7.77 -8.03
C ILE A 49 -6.21 8.06 -9.42
N ALA A 50 -4.99 7.61 -9.72
CA ALA A 50 -4.40 7.63 -11.05
C ALA A 50 -3.63 6.32 -11.23
N ASP A 51 -3.46 5.90 -12.48
CA ASP A 51 -2.76 4.66 -12.81
C ASP A 51 -1.30 4.67 -12.31
N LYS A 52 -0.73 3.48 -12.20
CA LYS A 52 0.63 3.28 -11.68
C LYS A 52 1.71 3.99 -12.49
N TYR A 53 1.53 4.21 -13.79
CA TYR A 53 2.53 4.90 -14.60
C TYR A 53 2.48 6.40 -14.35
N THR A 54 1.29 7.00 -14.31
CA THR A 54 1.12 8.41 -13.91
C THR A 54 1.78 8.68 -12.56
N ARG A 55 1.50 7.85 -11.55
CA ARG A 55 2.11 7.99 -10.22
C ARG A 55 3.61 7.74 -10.20
N ALA A 56 4.11 6.77 -10.98
CA ALA A 56 5.55 6.52 -11.10
C ALA A 56 6.28 7.73 -11.73
N ALA A 57 5.70 8.36 -12.76
CA ALA A 57 6.26 9.57 -13.36
C ALA A 57 6.32 10.72 -12.35
N MET A 58 5.26 10.92 -11.57
CA MET A 58 5.24 11.92 -10.49
C MET A 58 6.34 11.64 -9.45
N ALA A 59 6.51 10.38 -9.04
CA ALA A 59 7.53 9.98 -8.07
C ALA A 59 8.96 10.24 -8.57
N LEU A 60 9.25 9.89 -9.83
CA LEU A 60 10.57 10.13 -10.44
C LEU A 60 10.86 11.63 -10.57
N LYS A 61 9.88 12.44 -10.96
CA LYS A 61 10.01 13.92 -10.95
C LYS A 61 10.18 14.48 -9.53
N GLY A 62 9.63 13.79 -8.54
CA GLY A 62 9.74 14.09 -7.12
C GLY A 62 11.00 13.57 -6.42
N GLY A 63 11.99 13.08 -7.17
CA GLY A 63 13.30 12.70 -6.66
C GLY A 63 13.49 11.21 -6.35
N ALA A 64 12.52 10.34 -6.67
CA ALA A 64 12.78 8.91 -6.74
C ALA A 64 13.68 8.60 -7.94
N ASP A 65 14.61 7.66 -7.78
CA ASP A 65 15.55 7.31 -8.85
C ASP A 65 15.11 6.03 -9.59
N LEU A 66 14.39 5.13 -8.88
CA LEU A 66 13.85 3.89 -9.43
C LEU A 66 12.49 3.58 -8.79
N VAL A 67 11.50 3.23 -9.61
CA VAL A 67 10.16 2.81 -9.16
C VAL A 67 9.88 1.37 -9.60
N ILE A 68 9.61 0.53 -8.62
CA ILE A 68 9.27 -0.89 -8.75
C ILE A 68 7.81 -1.09 -8.34
N GLU A 69 7.04 -1.83 -9.12
CA GLU A 69 5.67 -2.20 -8.76
C GLU A 69 5.67 -3.24 -7.64
N LEU A 70 4.85 -2.99 -6.61
CA LEU A 70 4.43 -4.01 -5.65
C LEU A 70 3.27 -4.79 -6.28
N PRO A 71 3.38 -6.13 -6.43
CA PRO A 71 2.33 -6.92 -7.06
C PRO A 71 0.98 -6.76 -6.36
N ALA A 72 -0.10 -6.76 -7.13
CA ALA A 72 -1.46 -6.49 -6.68
C ALA A 72 -1.85 -7.36 -5.47
N LEU A 73 -1.43 -8.63 -5.49
CA LEU A 73 -1.58 -9.57 -4.38
C LEU A 73 -1.13 -8.96 -3.04
N TYR A 74 0.07 -8.38 -2.95
CA TYR A 74 0.58 -7.79 -1.71
C TYR A 74 0.13 -6.33 -1.55
N ALA A 75 -0.04 -5.60 -2.66
CA ALA A 75 -0.42 -4.20 -2.66
C ALA A 75 -1.79 -3.97 -2.04
N THR A 76 -2.72 -4.92 -2.12
CA THR A 76 -4.09 -4.81 -1.56
C THR A 76 -4.25 -5.55 -0.23
N ALA A 77 -3.16 -5.98 0.40
CA ALA A 77 -3.18 -6.87 1.56
C ALA A 77 -3.31 -6.14 2.91
N SER A 78 -3.36 -6.91 4.01
CA SER A 78 -3.12 -6.38 5.36
C SER A 78 -1.71 -5.77 5.50
N ALA A 79 -1.49 -4.94 6.52
CA ALA A 79 -0.20 -4.30 6.75
C ALA A 79 0.98 -5.28 6.82
N GLU A 80 0.79 -6.43 7.49
CA GLU A 80 1.78 -7.50 7.57
C GLU A 80 2.17 -8.04 6.19
N ARG A 81 1.18 -8.39 5.36
CA ARG A 81 1.43 -8.98 4.04
C ARG A 81 1.93 -7.96 3.02
N PHE A 82 1.46 -6.72 3.12
CA PHE A 82 1.94 -5.59 2.35
C PHE A 82 3.43 -5.33 2.64
N ALA A 83 3.79 -5.26 3.93
CA ALA A 83 5.18 -5.10 4.37
C ALA A 83 6.04 -6.29 3.94
N PHE A 84 5.56 -7.52 4.10
CA PHE A 84 6.25 -8.73 3.66
C PHE A 84 6.58 -8.69 2.16
N GLY A 85 5.60 -8.37 1.30
CA GLY A 85 5.82 -8.25 -0.13
C GLY A 85 6.84 -7.17 -0.48
N ALA A 86 6.64 -5.96 0.03
CA ALA A 86 7.50 -4.83 -0.30
C ALA A 86 8.96 -5.01 0.20
N VAL A 87 9.13 -5.43 1.45
CA VAL A 87 10.46 -5.65 2.05
C VAL A 87 11.18 -6.80 1.37
N SER A 88 10.47 -7.85 0.93
CA SER A 88 11.10 -8.95 0.20
C SER A 88 11.72 -8.50 -1.13
N ILE A 89 11.04 -7.61 -1.87
CA ILE A 89 11.56 -7.05 -3.12
C ILE A 89 12.84 -6.25 -2.82
N LEU A 90 12.80 -5.37 -1.83
CA LEU A 90 13.97 -4.59 -1.41
C LEU A 90 15.14 -5.49 -0.98
N HIS A 91 14.85 -6.53 -0.20
CA HIS A 91 15.83 -7.52 0.26
C HIS A 91 16.49 -8.23 -0.92
N PHE A 92 15.70 -8.79 -1.84
CA PHE A 92 16.24 -9.53 -2.99
C PHE A 92 16.92 -8.62 -4.03
N MET A 93 16.63 -7.33 -4.03
CA MET A 93 17.39 -6.33 -4.80
C MET A 93 18.72 -5.94 -4.16
N GLY A 94 18.96 -6.32 -2.90
CA GLY A 94 20.17 -5.97 -2.17
C GLY A 94 20.21 -4.50 -1.76
N ILE A 95 19.06 -3.95 -1.36
CA ILE A 95 18.95 -2.58 -0.86
C ILE A 95 19.64 -2.46 0.51
N ASP A 96 20.34 -1.35 0.75
CA ASP A 96 21.19 -1.18 1.93
C ASP A 96 20.41 -0.72 3.17
N SER A 97 19.38 0.09 2.99
CA SER A 97 18.57 0.63 4.07
C SER A 97 17.10 0.74 3.65
N ILE A 98 16.19 0.68 4.62
CA ILE A 98 14.78 1.00 4.42
C ILE A 98 14.43 2.23 5.24
N CYS A 99 13.72 3.17 4.62
CA CYS A 99 13.26 4.38 5.29
C CYS A 99 11.75 4.54 5.16
N PHE A 100 11.08 4.76 6.29
CA PHE A 100 9.64 5.00 6.34
C PHE A 100 9.30 6.14 7.31
N GLY A 101 8.21 6.85 7.04
CA GLY A 101 7.70 7.84 7.98
C GLY A 101 7.03 7.18 9.18
N SER A 102 7.24 7.71 10.38
CA SER A 102 6.57 7.24 11.60
C SER A 102 6.13 8.42 12.48
N GLU A 103 5.10 8.23 13.29
CA GLU A 103 4.71 9.22 14.30
C GLU A 103 5.75 9.29 15.43
N LEU A 104 6.39 8.16 15.78
CA LEU A 104 7.39 8.09 16.86
C LEU A 104 8.71 8.78 16.47
N GLY A 105 9.19 8.56 15.24
CA GLY A 105 10.46 9.12 14.77
C GLY A 105 11.72 8.47 15.34
N ASP A 106 11.60 7.38 16.08
CA ASP A 106 12.73 6.64 16.68
C ASP A 106 12.76 5.19 16.16
N ALA A 107 13.77 4.89 15.33
CA ALA A 107 13.92 3.56 14.74
C ALA A 107 14.23 2.48 15.79
N GLY A 108 15.09 2.77 16.77
CA GLY A 108 15.51 1.80 17.78
C GLY A 108 14.37 1.39 18.72
N MET A 109 13.49 2.33 19.07
CA MET A 109 12.26 2.01 19.81
C MET A 109 11.31 1.15 19.00
N LEU A 110 11.10 1.47 17.71
CA LEU A 110 10.26 0.66 16.82
C LEU A 110 10.85 -0.74 16.62
N GLU A 111 12.18 -0.87 16.53
CA GLU A 111 12.86 -2.16 16.46
C GLU A 111 12.68 -3.00 17.72
N THR A 112 12.72 -2.36 18.89
CA THR A 112 12.46 -3.03 20.18
C THR A 112 11.04 -3.60 20.23
N ILE A 113 10.04 -2.78 19.88
CA ILE A 113 8.63 -3.21 19.83
C ILE A 113 8.44 -4.32 18.80
N ALA A 114 8.96 -4.12 17.58
CA ALA A 114 8.86 -5.12 16.52
C ALA A 114 9.51 -6.45 16.91
N GLY A 115 10.59 -6.42 17.70
CA GLY A 115 11.20 -7.61 18.26
C GLY A 115 10.27 -8.38 19.19
N ILE A 116 9.64 -7.71 20.16
CA ILE A 116 8.66 -8.32 21.06
C ILE A 116 7.50 -8.93 20.27
N LEU A 117 6.98 -8.19 19.29
CA LEU A 117 5.85 -8.63 18.46
C LEU A 117 6.21 -9.72 17.44
N TYR A 118 7.50 -9.91 17.14
CA TYR A 118 7.98 -10.96 16.23
C TYR A 118 8.32 -12.24 16.99
N GLU A 119 8.99 -12.11 18.13
CA GLU A 119 9.46 -13.24 18.95
C GLU A 119 8.35 -13.82 19.84
N GLU A 120 7.33 -13.01 20.13
CA GLU A 120 6.16 -13.34 20.97
C GLU A 120 6.56 -14.05 22.29
N PRO A 121 7.38 -13.40 23.15
CA PRO A 121 7.86 -14.02 24.39
C PRO A 121 6.70 -14.48 25.28
N ALA A 122 6.93 -15.50 26.10
CA ALA A 122 5.88 -16.16 26.89
C ALA A 122 5.04 -15.18 27.73
N GLY A 123 5.69 -14.22 28.41
CA GLY A 123 4.99 -13.20 29.20
C GLY A 123 4.03 -12.33 28.37
N TYR A 124 4.44 -11.92 27.17
CA TYR A 124 3.58 -11.18 26.24
C TYR A 124 2.42 -12.04 25.74
N SER A 125 2.71 -13.27 25.30
CA SER A 125 1.72 -14.23 24.79
C SER A 125 0.66 -14.60 25.82
N GLU A 126 1.05 -14.78 27.08
CA GLU A 126 0.14 -15.05 28.20
C GLU A 126 -0.72 -13.83 28.53
N ALA A 127 -0.14 -12.62 28.51
CA ALA A 127 -0.88 -11.38 28.71
C ALA A 127 -1.95 -11.17 27.64
N ILE A 128 -1.65 -11.40 26.36
CA ILE A 128 -2.66 -11.33 25.27
C ILE A 128 -3.85 -12.23 25.60
N LYS A 129 -3.59 -13.51 25.92
CA LYS A 129 -4.66 -14.48 26.20
C LYS A 129 -5.53 -14.01 27.36
N ARG A 130 -4.91 -13.50 28.44
CA ARG A 130 -5.63 -12.97 29.60
C ARG A 130 -6.51 -11.76 29.24
N TYR A 131 -6.02 -10.79 28.48
CA TYR A 131 -6.81 -9.64 28.06
C TYR A 131 -7.97 -10.02 27.13
N ILE A 132 -7.76 -10.96 26.21
CA ILE A 132 -8.83 -11.50 25.36
C ILE A 132 -9.89 -12.21 26.21
N SER A 133 -9.49 -13.05 27.18
CA SER A 133 -10.42 -13.71 28.10
C SER A 133 -11.21 -12.73 28.97
N ASN A 134 -10.66 -11.54 29.23
CA ASN A 134 -11.33 -10.45 29.94
C ASN A 134 -12.26 -9.61 29.04
N GLY A 135 -12.40 -9.97 27.76
CA GLY A 135 -13.34 -9.34 26.83
C GLY A 135 -12.77 -8.18 26.03
N ASP A 136 -11.46 -7.93 26.08
CA ASP A 136 -10.83 -6.95 25.19
C ASP A 136 -10.84 -7.44 23.74
N SER A 137 -11.01 -6.51 22.79
CA SER A 137 -10.80 -6.80 21.37
C SER A 137 -9.33 -7.15 21.13
N PHE A 138 -9.04 -7.93 20.09
CA PHE A 138 -7.66 -8.32 19.78
C PHE A 138 -6.67 -7.14 19.67
N PRO A 139 -6.98 -6.01 18.99
CA PRO A 139 -6.10 -4.84 18.98
C PRO A 139 -5.85 -4.27 20.38
N LYS A 140 -6.90 -4.13 21.19
CA LYS A 140 -6.80 -3.61 22.55
C LYS A 140 -6.00 -4.54 23.47
N ALA A 141 -6.24 -5.84 23.37
CA ALA A 141 -5.50 -6.86 24.09
C ALA A 141 -4.01 -6.84 23.73
N ARG A 142 -3.65 -6.62 22.45
CA ARG A 142 -2.24 -6.46 22.03
C ARG A 142 -1.58 -5.23 22.63
N CYS A 143 -2.25 -4.08 22.63
CA CYS A 143 -1.72 -2.86 23.25
C CYS A 143 -1.51 -3.03 24.75
N ASN A 144 -2.52 -3.56 25.45
CA ASN A 144 -2.45 -3.79 26.90
C ASN A 144 -1.37 -4.82 27.28
N ALA A 145 -1.27 -5.92 26.54
CA ALA A 145 -0.24 -6.93 26.76
C ALA A 145 1.17 -6.40 26.51
N LEU A 146 1.32 -5.52 25.51
CA LEU A 146 2.61 -4.89 25.21
C LEU A 146 3.02 -3.93 26.34
N ALA A 147 2.08 -3.11 26.83
CA ALA A 147 2.33 -2.20 27.95
C ALA A 147 2.77 -2.97 29.21
N GLU A 148 2.06 -4.04 29.56
CA GLU A 148 2.40 -4.88 30.70
C GLU A 148 3.78 -5.53 30.55
N TYR A 149 4.11 -6.05 29.36
CA TYR A 149 5.40 -6.67 29.10
C TYR A 149 6.55 -5.66 29.19
N ILE A 150 6.38 -4.47 28.62
CA ILE A 150 7.36 -3.36 28.69
C ILE A 150 7.63 -2.97 30.14
N GLU A 151 6.58 -2.84 30.95
CA GLU A 151 6.69 -2.49 32.38
C GLU A 151 7.42 -3.58 33.16
N ALA A 152 7.05 -4.85 32.95
CA ALA A 152 7.64 -5.99 33.66
C ALA A 152 9.14 -6.17 33.35
N GLU A 153 9.55 -5.95 32.10
CA GLU A 153 10.95 -6.05 31.67
C GLU A 153 11.75 -4.75 31.90
N GLY A 154 11.11 -3.69 32.41
CA GLY A 154 11.77 -2.41 32.69
C GLY A 154 12.28 -1.69 31.44
N ILE A 155 11.64 -1.91 30.29
CA ILE A 155 12.03 -1.29 29.00
C ILE A 155 11.66 0.19 29.05
N GLN A 156 12.65 1.07 29.05
CA GLN A 156 12.44 2.52 29.13
C GLN A 156 12.25 3.16 27.75
N GLY A 157 11.48 4.25 27.72
CA GLY A 157 11.32 5.08 26.53
C GLY A 157 10.30 4.57 25.50
N VAL A 158 9.67 3.43 25.75
CA VAL A 158 8.68 2.83 24.84
C VAL A 158 7.27 2.94 25.43
N ASP A 159 6.33 3.43 24.62
CA ASP A 159 4.90 3.48 24.96
C ASP A 159 4.12 2.53 24.04
N ALA A 160 3.26 1.69 24.61
CA ALA A 160 2.39 0.79 23.85
C ALA A 160 1.36 1.53 22.97
N ALA A 161 1.09 2.81 23.24
CA ALA A 161 0.28 3.68 22.38
C ALA A 161 0.86 3.81 20.96
N VAL A 162 2.13 3.44 20.75
CA VAL A 162 2.77 3.32 19.44
C VAL A 162 1.94 2.50 18.44
N LEU A 163 1.17 1.50 18.90
CA LEU A 163 0.35 0.63 18.04
C LEU A 163 -0.96 1.28 17.58
N ASP A 164 -1.38 2.37 18.22
CA ASP A 164 -2.59 3.11 17.84
C ASP A 164 -2.35 3.99 16.60
N PHE A 165 -1.07 4.21 16.27
CA PHE A 165 -0.66 5.04 15.15
C PHE A 165 -0.37 4.20 13.91
N PRO A 166 -0.99 4.52 12.76
CA PRO A 166 -0.95 3.66 11.59
C PRO A 166 0.40 3.66 10.85
N ASN A 167 1.17 4.75 10.86
CA ASN A 167 2.50 4.72 10.23
C ASN A 167 3.52 3.99 11.13
N ASN A 168 3.42 4.11 12.45
CA ASN A 168 4.14 3.27 13.39
C ASN A 168 3.81 1.78 13.20
N LEU A 169 2.52 1.41 13.11
CA LEU A 169 2.09 0.03 12.89
C LEU A 169 2.68 -0.54 11.59
N LEU A 170 2.64 0.25 10.51
CA LEU A 170 3.21 -0.16 9.23
C LEU A 170 4.75 -0.28 9.30
N GLY A 171 5.41 0.65 9.99
CA GLY A 171 6.85 0.60 10.29
C GLY A 171 7.27 -0.66 11.04
N ILE A 172 6.51 -1.03 12.07
CA ILE A 172 6.70 -2.28 12.82
C ILE A 172 6.59 -3.50 11.90
N GLU A 173 5.61 -3.54 11.00
CA GLU A 173 5.46 -4.64 10.05
C GLU A 173 6.62 -4.70 9.04
N TYR A 174 7.20 -3.55 8.63
CA TYR A 174 8.43 -3.54 7.84
C TYR A 174 9.60 -4.14 8.60
N ILE A 175 9.80 -3.76 9.86
CA ILE A 175 10.89 -4.29 10.69
C ILE A 175 10.71 -5.79 10.92
N LYS A 176 9.49 -6.25 11.19
CA LYS A 176 9.16 -7.69 11.29
C LYS A 176 9.51 -8.42 9.99
N ALA A 177 9.21 -7.84 8.84
CA ALA A 177 9.59 -8.42 7.56
C ALA A 177 11.12 -8.45 7.36
N VAL A 178 11.85 -7.39 7.72
CA VAL A 178 13.32 -7.36 7.69
C VAL A 178 13.91 -8.47 8.55
N LYS A 179 13.41 -8.64 9.78
CA LYS A 179 13.78 -9.76 10.68
C LYS A 179 13.48 -11.12 10.04
N ARG A 180 12.29 -11.29 9.46
CA ARG A 180 11.86 -12.55 8.84
C ARG A 180 12.76 -12.99 7.68
N PHE A 181 13.26 -12.04 6.88
CA PHE A 181 14.21 -12.32 5.80
C PHE A 181 15.67 -12.39 6.26
N SER A 182 15.94 -12.19 7.56
CA SER A 182 17.31 -12.03 8.08
C SER A 182 18.12 -11.02 7.25
N SER A 183 17.45 -9.93 6.84
CA SER A 183 18.02 -8.94 5.96
C SER A 183 18.99 -8.03 6.72
N SER A 184 20.09 -7.64 6.08
CA SER A 184 21.07 -6.69 6.64
C SER A 184 20.68 -5.22 6.43
N MET A 185 19.46 -4.95 5.96
CA MET A 185 18.97 -3.59 5.72
C MET A 185 18.98 -2.77 7.01
N GLU A 186 19.61 -1.60 6.97
CA GLU A 186 19.55 -0.60 8.03
C GLU A 186 18.12 -0.03 8.13
N ILE A 187 17.54 -0.03 9.33
CA ILE A 187 16.22 0.55 9.60
C ILE A 187 16.37 2.04 9.89
N CYS A 188 15.70 2.87 9.10
CA CYS A 188 15.64 4.31 9.31
C CYS A 188 14.19 4.79 9.34
N THR A 189 13.92 5.82 10.14
CA THR A 189 12.61 6.46 10.12
C THR A 189 12.71 7.98 10.17
N ILE A 190 11.71 8.64 9.59
CA ILE A 190 11.57 10.09 9.61
C ILE A 190 10.29 10.42 10.37
N GLN A 191 10.42 11.26 11.40
CA GLN A 191 9.26 11.69 12.17
C GLN A 191 8.29 12.49 11.29
N ARG A 192 7.02 12.08 11.30
CA ARG A 192 5.93 12.82 10.65
C ARG A 192 5.54 13.99 11.54
N LYS A 193 5.61 15.21 11.01
CA LYS A 193 5.10 16.41 11.70
C LYS A 193 3.63 16.62 11.31
N GLY A 194 2.73 16.46 12.29
CA GLY A 194 1.28 16.62 12.13
C GLY A 194 0.51 15.71 13.09
N GLN A 195 -0.54 16.23 13.73
CA GLN A 195 -1.37 15.43 14.64
C GLN A 195 -2.40 14.63 13.84
N GLY A 196 -2.07 13.37 13.57
CA GLY A 196 -3.02 12.38 13.06
C GLY A 196 -2.93 12.09 11.57
N TYR A 197 -3.71 11.10 11.16
CA TYR A 197 -3.74 10.47 9.84
C TYR A 197 -3.96 11.41 8.64
N ASN A 198 -4.20 12.70 8.91
CA ASN A 198 -4.67 13.69 7.95
C ASN A 198 -3.78 14.92 7.76
N ASP A 199 -2.69 15.10 8.51
CA ASP A 199 -1.81 16.26 8.31
C ASP A 199 -0.33 15.85 8.26
N ILE A 200 0.34 16.20 7.16
CA ILE A 200 1.80 16.27 7.09
C ILE A 200 2.10 17.75 6.93
N SER A 201 2.41 18.47 8.01
CA SER A 201 2.98 19.82 7.89
C SER A 201 4.50 19.72 7.81
N VAL A 202 5.06 20.12 6.67
CA VAL A 202 6.50 20.38 6.56
C VAL A 202 6.80 21.66 7.35
N PRO A 203 7.99 21.82 7.96
CA PRO A 203 8.35 23.09 8.61
C PRO A 203 8.23 24.25 7.61
N GLY A 204 7.21 25.11 7.80
CA GLY A 204 7.00 26.32 6.99
C GLY A 204 5.96 26.24 5.86
N GLY A 205 5.10 25.21 5.79
CA GLY A 205 4.06 25.13 4.73
C GLY A 205 2.72 24.50 5.15
N GLU A 206 1.63 24.98 4.55
CA GLU A 206 0.28 24.38 4.59
C GLU A 206 0.22 23.16 3.64
N ASN A 207 0.71 22.00 4.09
CA ASN A 207 0.76 20.80 3.26
C ASN A 207 -0.41 19.87 3.57
N ALA A 208 -1.21 19.56 2.54
CA ALA A 208 -2.36 18.67 2.63
C ALA A 208 -1.93 17.19 2.56
N SER A 209 -2.54 16.33 3.38
CA SER A 209 -2.36 14.87 3.25
C SER A 209 -2.95 14.35 1.94
N ALA A 210 -2.50 13.16 1.52
CA ALA A 210 -3.09 12.46 0.37
C ALA A 210 -4.62 12.33 0.48
N ALA A 211 -5.15 12.04 1.69
CA ALA A 211 -6.59 11.97 1.92
C ALA A 211 -7.29 13.32 1.73
N ALA A 212 -6.69 14.42 2.21
CA ALA A 212 -7.22 15.76 1.99
C ALA A 212 -7.26 16.13 0.50
N ILE A 213 -6.19 15.83 -0.26
CA ILE A 213 -6.16 16.05 -1.71
C ILE A 213 -7.24 15.24 -2.42
N ARG A 214 -7.42 13.96 -2.06
CA ARG A 214 -8.50 13.13 -2.63
C ARG A 214 -9.89 13.69 -2.34
N ASN A 215 -10.13 14.20 -1.14
CA ASN A 215 -11.41 14.81 -0.77
C ASN A 215 -11.66 16.15 -1.50
N MET A 216 -10.60 16.84 -1.93
CA MET A 216 -10.75 18.02 -2.79
C MET A 216 -11.28 17.58 -4.16
N LEU A 217 -10.83 16.45 -4.72
CA LEU A 217 -11.26 15.99 -6.05
C LEU A 217 -12.75 15.62 -6.15
N THR A 218 -13.46 15.40 -5.03
CA THR A 218 -14.86 14.92 -5.02
C THR A 218 -15.92 16.04 -4.91
N GLY A 219 -15.77 17.17 -5.62
CA GLY A 219 -16.78 18.26 -5.62
C GLY A 219 -16.69 19.23 -6.81
N ASP A 220 -17.78 19.98 -7.05
CA ASP A 220 -18.09 20.74 -8.29
C ASP A 220 -17.07 21.82 -8.74
N LYS A 221 -16.08 22.20 -7.93
CA LYS A 221 -15.09 23.27 -8.26
C LYS A 221 -13.69 23.08 -7.65
N ARG A 222 -13.15 21.86 -7.61
CA ARG A 222 -11.97 21.59 -6.76
C ARG A 222 -10.80 20.82 -7.40
N GLY A 223 -10.84 20.60 -8.71
CA GLY A 223 -9.69 20.06 -9.44
C GLY A 223 -8.46 20.96 -9.32
N ASP A 224 -8.63 22.27 -9.43
CA ASP A 224 -7.54 23.26 -9.34
C ASP A 224 -6.89 23.30 -7.97
N GLU A 225 -7.69 23.39 -6.91
CA GLU A 225 -7.19 23.38 -5.53
C GLU A 225 -6.39 22.10 -5.22
N ALA A 226 -6.84 20.94 -5.71
CA ALA A 226 -6.15 19.67 -5.53
C ALA A 226 -4.78 19.66 -6.24
N VAL A 227 -4.71 20.19 -7.46
CA VAL A 227 -3.46 20.27 -8.25
C VAL A 227 -2.47 21.25 -7.65
N ASP A 228 -2.94 22.35 -7.07
CA ASP A 228 -2.07 23.31 -6.37
C ASP A 228 -1.36 22.71 -5.14
N ARG A 229 -1.91 21.61 -4.57
CA ARG A 229 -1.26 20.85 -3.48
C ARG A 229 -0.21 19.84 -3.97
N ILE A 230 -0.07 19.64 -5.28
CA ILE A 230 0.97 18.79 -5.86
C ILE A 230 2.26 19.61 -6.04
N PRO A 231 3.43 19.00 -5.75
CA PRO A 231 4.72 19.61 -6.01
C PRO A 231 4.87 20.08 -7.44
N ALA A 232 5.50 21.25 -7.62
CA ALA A 232 5.65 21.88 -8.93
C ALA A 232 6.30 20.95 -9.97
N CYS A 233 7.21 20.07 -9.56
CA CYS A 233 7.88 19.12 -10.45
C CYS A 233 6.95 18.04 -11.06
N ALA A 234 5.83 17.75 -10.40
CA ALA A 234 4.87 16.71 -10.78
C ALA A 234 3.47 17.27 -11.07
N ARG A 235 3.29 18.59 -10.97
CA ARG A 235 1.99 19.26 -11.05
C ARG A 235 1.33 19.07 -12.41
N ASP A 236 2.07 19.24 -13.50
CA ASP A 236 1.55 19.14 -14.86
C ASP A 236 1.05 17.72 -15.17
N ILE A 237 1.75 16.69 -14.66
CA ILE A 237 1.35 15.28 -14.81
C ILE A 237 0.00 15.04 -14.12
N PHE A 238 -0.17 15.56 -12.90
CA PHE A 238 -1.44 15.41 -12.18
C PHE A 238 -2.55 16.26 -12.77
N ARG A 239 -2.24 17.48 -13.24
CA ARG A 239 -3.15 18.36 -13.95
C ARG A 239 -3.74 17.66 -15.17
N GLU A 240 -2.90 17.05 -16.00
CA GLU A 240 -3.34 16.30 -17.17
C GLU A 240 -4.32 15.17 -16.79
N ALA A 241 -4.03 14.40 -15.73
CA ALA A 241 -4.94 13.36 -15.25
C ALA A 241 -6.29 13.92 -14.77
N VAL A 242 -6.28 15.06 -14.08
CA VAL A 242 -7.50 15.76 -13.62
C VAL A 242 -8.32 16.28 -14.80
N ASP A 243 -7.68 17.00 -15.73
CA ASP A 243 -8.34 17.68 -16.84
C ASP A 243 -8.95 16.67 -17.84
N ASN A 244 -8.31 15.51 -17.99
CA ASN A 244 -8.78 14.39 -18.79
C ASN A 244 -9.84 13.52 -18.09
N GLY A 245 -10.20 13.81 -16.84
CA GLY A 245 -11.18 13.04 -16.08
C GLY A 245 -10.72 11.62 -15.69
N MET A 246 -9.40 11.38 -15.70
CA MET A 246 -8.79 10.07 -15.37
C MET A 246 -8.66 9.83 -13.87
N ILE A 247 -9.17 10.75 -13.03
CA ILE A 247 -9.19 10.57 -11.58
C ILE A 247 -10.20 9.51 -11.20
N MET A 248 -9.72 8.40 -10.66
CA MET A 248 -10.54 7.26 -10.27
C MET A 248 -10.96 7.28 -8.79
N THR A 249 -12.15 6.74 -8.53
CA THR A 249 -12.71 6.53 -7.20
C THR A 249 -13.22 5.08 -7.09
N PRO A 250 -13.38 4.52 -5.88
CA PRO A 250 -13.95 3.19 -5.72
C PRO A 250 -15.32 3.02 -6.40
N ASP A 251 -16.13 4.07 -6.40
CA ASP A 251 -17.50 4.00 -6.94
C ASP A 251 -17.53 3.83 -8.47
N ASP A 252 -16.46 4.23 -9.18
CA ASP A 252 -16.35 4.00 -10.62
C ASP A 252 -16.24 2.50 -10.95
N PHE A 253 -15.81 1.67 -10.01
CA PHE A 253 -15.65 0.21 -10.17
C PHE A 253 -16.89 -0.58 -9.75
N SER A 254 -17.95 0.10 -9.29
CA SER A 254 -19.15 -0.55 -8.72
C SER A 254 -19.82 -1.49 -9.70
N TYR A 255 -19.92 -1.11 -10.98
CA TYR A 255 -20.57 -1.93 -11.99
C TYR A 255 -19.85 -3.29 -12.18
N LEU A 256 -18.53 -3.26 -12.36
CA LEU A 256 -17.71 -4.47 -12.51
C LEU A 256 -17.75 -5.35 -11.26
N LEU A 257 -17.67 -4.73 -10.07
CA LEU A 257 -17.77 -5.45 -8.80
C LEU A 257 -19.14 -6.13 -8.65
N ASN A 258 -20.23 -5.38 -8.86
CA ASN A 258 -21.59 -5.88 -8.72
C ASN A 258 -21.82 -7.03 -9.71
N TYR A 259 -21.38 -6.89 -10.97
CA TYR A 259 -21.44 -7.97 -11.96
C TYR A 259 -20.70 -9.22 -11.49
N LYS A 260 -19.46 -9.07 -10.98
CA LYS A 260 -18.66 -10.20 -10.46
C LYS A 260 -19.38 -10.89 -9.31
N ILE A 261 -19.90 -10.14 -8.34
CA ILE A 261 -20.64 -10.70 -7.21
C ILE A 261 -21.92 -11.41 -7.69
N TYR A 262 -22.72 -10.80 -8.55
CA TYR A 262 -23.92 -11.45 -9.11
C TYR A 262 -23.59 -12.73 -9.88
N SER A 263 -22.48 -12.76 -10.63
CA SER A 263 -22.00 -13.98 -11.28
C SER A 263 -21.68 -15.07 -10.27
N ILE A 264 -21.00 -14.74 -9.17
CA ILE A 264 -20.71 -15.69 -8.08
C ILE A 264 -22.02 -16.18 -7.44
N MET A 265 -22.99 -15.29 -7.20
CA MET A 265 -24.28 -15.62 -6.58
C MET A 265 -25.13 -16.53 -7.46
N ARG A 266 -25.04 -16.36 -8.79
CA ARG A 266 -25.73 -17.22 -9.76
C ARG A 266 -25.21 -18.66 -9.69
N ASP A 267 -23.90 -18.83 -9.54
CA ASP A 267 -23.27 -20.15 -9.55
C ASP A 267 -23.41 -20.83 -8.18
N ASP A 268 -22.70 -20.31 -7.18
CA ASP A 268 -22.80 -20.76 -5.78
C ASP A 268 -22.24 -19.67 -4.86
N SER A 269 -23.08 -19.17 -3.95
CA SER A 269 -22.68 -18.16 -2.99
C SER A 269 -21.54 -18.59 -2.04
N ALA A 270 -21.36 -19.91 -1.83
CA ALA A 270 -20.25 -20.43 -1.03
C ALA A 270 -18.87 -20.12 -1.64
N LEU A 271 -18.80 -19.88 -2.96
CA LEU A 271 -17.57 -19.49 -3.65
C LEU A 271 -17.00 -18.15 -3.18
N LEU A 272 -17.79 -17.31 -2.50
CA LEU A 272 -17.30 -16.10 -1.84
C LEU A 272 -16.19 -16.41 -0.82
N LEU A 273 -16.23 -17.56 -0.16
CA LEU A 273 -15.23 -17.97 0.84
C LEU A 273 -13.87 -18.30 0.24
N ASN A 274 -13.78 -18.43 -1.10
CA ASN A 274 -12.52 -18.68 -1.78
C ASN A 274 -11.66 -17.41 -1.92
N TYR A 275 -12.23 -16.22 -1.71
CA TYR A 275 -11.53 -14.95 -1.87
C TYR A 275 -10.85 -14.51 -0.58
N SER A 276 -9.68 -13.89 -0.69
CA SER A 276 -8.94 -13.41 0.48
C SER A 276 -9.71 -12.30 1.21
N ASP A 277 -9.56 -12.22 2.53
CA ASP A 277 -10.31 -11.33 3.44
C ASP A 277 -11.84 -11.57 3.53
N VAL A 278 -12.42 -12.52 2.76
CA VAL A 278 -13.84 -12.89 2.84
C VAL A 278 -14.07 -14.01 3.85
N GLY A 279 -14.36 -13.64 5.10
CA GLY A 279 -14.79 -14.58 6.14
C GLY A 279 -16.29 -14.92 6.07
N MET A 280 -16.70 -15.99 6.77
CA MET A 280 -18.10 -16.47 6.82
C MET A 280 -19.13 -15.36 7.12
N GLN A 281 -18.83 -14.48 8.08
CA GLN A 281 -19.72 -13.37 8.42
C GLN A 281 -19.93 -12.41 7.24
N LEU A 282 -18.87 -12.07 6.52
CA LEU A 282 -18.93 -11.17 5.36
C LEU A 282 -19.64 -11.84 4.19
N ALA A 283 -19.30 -13.10 3.90
CA ALA A 283 -19.95 -13.91 2.87
C ALA A 283 -21.47 -13.96 3.08
N ASN A 284 -21.93 -14.29 4.30
CA ASN A 284 -23.35 -14.34 4.63
C ASN A 284 -24.07 -12.99 4.41
N LYS A 285 -23.42 -11.87 4.74
CA LYS A 285 -24.00 -10.53 4.49
C LYS A 285 -24.12 -10.24 3.00
N ILE A 286 -23.06 -10.51 2.21
CA ILE A 286 -23.08 -10.34 0.75
C ILE A 286 -24.17 -11.24 0.14
N SER A 287 -24.23 -12.52 0.50
CA SER A 287 -25.23 -13.46 -0.02
C SER A 287 -26.66 -13.03 0.30
N ARG A 288 -26.91 -12.47 1.49
CA ARG A 288 -28.23 -11.94 1.85
C ARG A 288 -28.58 -10.73 0.96
N LEU A 289 -27.66 -9.79 0.86
CA LEU A 289 -27.85 -8.53 0.16
C LEU A 289 -28.09 -8.75 -1.34
N TYR A 290 -27.22 -9.51 -2.01
CA TYR A 290 -27.33 -9.78 -3.45
C TYR A 290 -28.37 -10.85 -3.80
N GLY A 291 -28.64 -11.80 -2.90
CA GLY A 291 -29.53 -12.93 -3.17
C GLY A 291 -31.00 -12.69 -2.81
N LYS A 292 -31.29 -11.88 -1.77
CA LYS A 292 -32.66 -11.68 -1.28
C LYS A 292 -33.13 -10.22 -1.35
N GLU A 293 -32.21 -9.28 -1.10
CA GLU A 293 -32.56 -7.87 -0.92
C GLU A 293 -32.41 -7.07 -2.24
N HIS A 294 -31.64 -7.60 -3.20
CA HIS A 294 -31.24 -6.94 -4.45
C HIS A 294 -30.39 -5.67 -4.18
N PHE A 295 -29.18 -5.62 -4.75
CA PHE A 295 -28.26 -4.52 -4.54
C PHE A 295 -27.72 -4.00 -5.87
N ASP A 296 -27.98 -2.73 -6.14
CA ASP A 296 -27.57 -2.00 -7.34
C ASP A 296 -26.78 -0.72 -7.00
N GLY A 297 -26.37 -0.58 -5.74
CA GLY A 297 -25.64 0.59 -5.23
C GLY A 297 -24.15 0.62 -5.58
N SER A 298 -23.50 1.70 -5.16
CA SER A 298 -22.08 1.98 -5.31
C SER A 298 -21.20 1.17 -4.35
N TRP A 299 -19.89 1.16 -4.62
CA TRP A 299 -18.87 0.55 -3.77
C TRP A 299 -18.96 1.04 -2.32
N LYS A 300 -19.07 2.36 -2.12
CA LYS A 300 -19.19 2.95 -0.78
C LYS A 300 -20.49 2.53 -0.11
N GLU A 301 -21.62 2.56 -0.81
CA GLU A 301 -22.90 2.10 -0.27
C GLU A 301 -22.83 0.63 0.14
N LEU A 302 -22.20 -0.22 -0.68
CA LEU A 302 -22.00 -1.63 -0.36
C LEU A 302 -21.20 -1.81 0.93
N ILE A 303 -20.10 -1.07 1.10
CA ILE A 303 -19.32 -1.14 2.35
C ILE A 303 -20.17 -0.74 3.55
N MET A 304 -20.99 0.31 3.42
CA MET A 304 -21.83 0.80 4.51
C MET A 304 -22.89 -0.22 4.92
N GLU A 305 -23.52 -0.92 3.96
CA GLU A 305 -24.46 -2.02 4.22
C GLU A 305 -23.77 -3.24 4.88
N LEU A 306 -22.53 -3.53 4.49
CA LEU A 306 -21.78 -4.69 5.01
C LEU A 306 -21.11 -4.44 6.37
N LYS A 307 -20.95 -3.17 6.78
CA LYS A 307 -20.25 -2.78 8.01
C LYS A 307 -20.88 -3.38 9.27
N SER A 308 -20.05 -3.74 10.23
CA SER A 308 -20.47 -3.99 11.62
C SER A 308 -19.33 -3.66 12.58
N ARG A 309 -19.54 -3.92 13.88
CA ARG A 309 -18.51 -3.72 14.90
C ARG A 309 -17.25 -4.57 14.63
N GLU A 310 -17.40 -5.75 14.02
CA GLU A 310 -16.32 -6.71 13.73
C GLU A 310 -15.73 -6.56 12.31
N LEU A 311 -16.45 -5.90 11.40
CA LEU A 311 -16.06 -5.70 10.01
C LEU A 311 -15.80 -4.22 9.75
N THR A 312 -14.53 -3.82 9.82
CA THR A 312 -14.10 -2.45 9.55
C THR A 312 -14.23 -2.11 8.06
N TYR A 313 -14.34 -0.81 7.76
CA TYR A 313 -14.41 -0.31 6.39
C TYR A 313 -13.28 -0.87 5.52
N THR A 314 -12.03 -0.74 5.98
CA THR A 314 -10.84 -1.18 5.24
C THR A 314 -10.81 -2.69 5.02
N ARG A 315 -11.27 -3.49 5.99
CA ARG A 315 -11.35 -4.95 5.81
C ARG A 315 -12.36 -5.31 4.72
N ILE A 316 -13.51 -4.66 4.71
CA ILE A 316 -14.53 -4.88 3.67
C ILE A 316 -14.00 -4.42 2.32
N SER A 317 -13.41 -3.22 2.25
CA SER A 317 -12.87 -2.68 0.99
C SER A 317 -11.78 -3.57 0.37
N ARG A 318 -10.88 -4.13 1.19
CA ARG A 318 -9.91 -5.14 0.72
C ARG A 318 -10.59 -6.40 0.20
N ALA A 319 -11.56 -6.94 0.94
CA ALA A 319 -12.30 -8.12 0.52
C ALA A 319 -13.03 -7.90 -0.83
N LEU A 320 -13.66 -6.73 -1.03
CA LEU A 320 -14.29 -6.36 -2.29
C LEU A 320 -13.27 -6.21 -3.42
N THR A 321 -12.09 -5.64 -3.14
CA THR A 321 -10.98 -5.57 -4.09
C THR A 321 -10.49 -6.96 -4.47
N HIS A 322 -10.34 -7.88 -3.52
CA HIS A 322 -9.95 -9.25 -3.79
C HIS A 322 -11.00 -10.00 -4.62
N ILE A 323 -12.29 -9.73 -4.43
CA ILE A 323 -13.36 -10.27 -5.28
C ILE A 323 -13.23 -9.74 -6.71
N LEU A 324 -13.07 -8.42 -6.88
CA LEU A 324 -12.91 -7.78 -8.19
C LEU A 324 -11.68 -8.32 -8.94
N LEU A 325 -10.56 -8.42 -8.24
CA LEU A 325 -9.26 -8.83 -8.78
C LEU A 325 -9.02 -10.35 -8.80
N ASP A 326 -10.04 -11.14 -8.42
CA ASP A 326 -9.97 -12.59 -8.34
C ASP A 326 -8.87 -13.16 -7.40
N ILE A 327 -8.47 -12.40 -6.37
CA ILE A 327 -7.42 -12.78 -5.41
C ILE A 327 -7.97 -13.81 -4.41
N LYS A 328 -7.48 -15.05 -4.52
CA LYS A 328 -7.94 -16.19 -3.72
C LYS A 328 -7.17 -16.37 -2.40
N LEU A 329 -7.74 -17.14 -1.49
CA LEU A 329 -7.18 -17.42 -0.16
C LEU A 329 -5.84 -18.19 -0.22
N ASP A 330 -5.63 -18.99 -1.25
CA ASP A 330 -4.43 -19.82 -1.44
C ASP A 330 -3.31 -19.13 -2.22
N ALA A 331 -3.48 -17.85 -2.58
CA ALA A 331 -2.47 -17.08 -3.31
C ALA A 331 -1.19 -16.79 -2.48
N TRP A 332 -1.21 -16.99 -1.17
CA TRP A 332 -0.20 -16.51 -0.21
C TRP A 332 0.95 -17.47 0.08
N ASN A 333 1.60 -18.02 -0.94
CA ASN A 333 2.57 -19.10 -0.72
C ASN A 333 4.04 -18.69 -0.75
N ASN A 334 4.40 -17.61 -1.43
CA ASN A 334 5.79 -17.18 -1.59
C ASN A 334 5.92 -15.66 -1.47
N PRO A 335 7.12 -15.09 -1.27
CA PRO A 335 7.36 -13.68 -1.57
C PRO A 335 7.34 -13.43 -3.09
N PRO A 336 7.16 -12.18 -3.56
CA PRO A 336 7.40 -11.77 -4.94
C PRO A 336 8.69 -12.37 -5.50
N GLN A 337 8.59 -13.01 -6.66
CA GLN A 337 9.71 -13.67 -7.34
C GLN A 337 10.28 -12.81 -8.48
N TYR A 338 9.99 -11.51 -8.49
CA TYR A 338 10.42 -10.56 -9.51
C TYR A 338 10.38 -9.13 -8.96
N ALA A 339 11.15 -8.24 -9.58
CA ALA A 339 11.05 -6.80 -9.38
C ALA A 339 10.65 -6.17 -10.72
N ARG A 340 9.37 -5.77 -10.82
CA ARG A 340 8.82 -5.18 -12.03
C ARG A 340 9.08 -3.67 -12.06
N MET A 341 9.84 -3.20 -13.03
CA MET A 341 10.15 -1.77 -13.16
C MET A 341 9.01 -0.99 -13.83
N LEU A 342 8.59 0.10 -13.18
CA LEU A 342 7.69 1.09 -13.77
C LEU A 342 8.44 2.25 -14.40
N GLY A 343 9.58 2.64 -13.79
CA GLY A 343 10.38 3.75 -14.30
C GLY A 343 11.68 3.96 -13.55
N PHE A 344 12.60 4.69 -14.18
CA PHE A 344 13.88 5.08 -13.58
C PHE A 344 14.38 6.42 -14.15
N ASP A 345 15.26 7.07 -13.41
CA ASP A 345 16.05 8.19 -13.87
C ASP A 345 17.51 7.76 -14.22
N LYS A 346 18.40 8.73 -14.47
CA LYS A 346 19.80 8.43 -14.78
C LYS A 346 20.51 7.68 -13.64
N ALA A 347 20.31 8.08 -12.38
CA ALA A 347 20.94 7.45 -11.23
C ALA A 347 20.41 6.03 -10.99
N GLY A 348 19.09 5.83 -11.11
CA GLY A 348 18.45 4.52 -11.07
C GLY A 348 18.92 3.59 -12.18
N SER A 349 19.12 4.11 -13.40
CA SER A 349 19.69 3.33 -14.51
C SER A 349 21.10 2.81 -14.19
N ASP A 350 21.95 3.65 -13.59
CA ASP A 350 23.31 3.25 -13.23
C ASP A 350 23.32 2.29 -12.03
N TYR A 351 22.41 2.46 -11.07
CA TYR A 351 22.19 1.50 -9.99
C TYR A 351 21.72 0.13 -10.50
N LEU A 352 20.75 0.08 -11.41
CA LEU A 352 20.29 -1.18 -12.02
C LEU A 352 21.43 -1.94 -12.70
N LYS A 353 22.35 -1.24 -13.38
CA LYS A 353 23.55 -1.87 -13.96
C LYS A 353 24.47 -2.45 -12.88
N ALA A 354 24.62 -1.74 -11.76
CA ALA A 354 25.45 -2.17 -10.65
C ALA A 354 24.91 -3.43 -9.96
N ILE A 355 23.60 -3.51 -9.73
CA ILE A 355 22.97 -4.65 -9.01
C ILE A 355 22.58 -5.83 -9.91
N ARG A 356 22.66 -5.69 -11.24
CA ARG A 356 22.17 -6.71 -12.19
C ARG A 356 22.72 -8.13 -11.94
N LYS A 357 23.96 -8.24 -11.44
CA LYS A 357 24.61 -9.53 -11.16
C LYS A 357 24.37 -10.06 -9.74
N THR A 358 23.91 -9.22 -8.83
CA THR A 358 23.74 -9.53 -7.40
C THR A 358 22.28 -9.62 -6.99
N CYS A 359 21.36 -9.06 -7.78
CA CYS A 359 19.92 -9.16 -7.54
C CYS A 359 19.48 -10.63 -7.62
N ALA A 360 18.80 -11.08 -6.56
CA ALA A 360 18.38 -12.47 -6.39
C ALA A 360 17.07 -12.81 -7.13
N ILE A 361 16.39 -11.81 -7.68
CA ILE A 361 15.15 -11.96 -8.44
C ILE A 361 15.27 -11.27 -9.82
N PRO A 362 14.56 -11.76 -10.85
CA PRO A 362 14.55 -11.13 -12.16
C PRO A 362 14.05 -9.68 -12.11
N LEU A 363 14.80 -8.79 -12.76
CA LEU A 363 14.44 -7.40 -13.00
C LEU A 363 13.62 -7.31 -14.30
N ILE A 364 12.30 -7.20 -14.18
CA ILE A 364 11.41 -7.21 -15.36
C ILE A 364 11.30 -5.80 -15.95
N THR A 365 11.81 -5.66 -17.16
CA THR A 365 11.70 -4.43 -17.99
C THR A 365 10.62 -4.53 -19.06
N LYS A 366 10.44 -5.72 -19.63
CA LYS A 366 9.54 -5.98 -20.75
C LYS A 366 8.57 -7.08 -20.38
N VAL A 367 7.30 -6.71 -20.24
CA VAL A 367 6.23 -7.62 -19.78
C VAL A 367 6.07 -8.83 -20.68
N ALA A 368 6.26 -8.67 -22.00
CA ALA A 368 6.12 -9.77 -22.96
C ALA A 368 7.03 -10.98 -22.70
N ASP A 369 8.18 -10.78 -22.06
CA ASP A 369 9.14 -11.85 -21.84
C ASP A 369 8.80 -12.69 -20.57
N GLU A 370 8.02 -12.12 -19.64
CA GLU A 370 7.75 -12.69 -18.31
C GLU A 370 6.26 -12.65 -17.94
N SER A 371 5.37 -12.57 -18.93
CA SER A 371 3.93 -12.34 -18.73
C SER A 371 3.25 -13.42 -17.88
N TRP A 372 3.85 -14.61 -17.81
CA TRP A 372 3.37 -15.73 -17.00
C TRP A 372 3.52 -15.48 -15.49
N LEU A 373 4.53 -14.70 -15.06
CA LEU A 373 4.74 -14.27 -13.68
C LEU A 373 3.83 -13.10 -13.27
N LEU A 374 3.35 -12.35 -14.26
CA LEU A 374 2.65 -11.07 -14.07
C LEU A 374 1.14 -11.16 -14.31
N LYS A 375 0.57 -12.37 -14.42
CA LYS A 375 -0.84 -12.55 -14.83
C LYS A 375 -1.82 -11.75 -13.97
N ASP A 376 -1.65 -11.81 -12.65
CA ASP A 376 -2.55 -11.14 -11.71
C ASP A 376 -2.38 -9.61 -11.76
N ASP A 377 -1.15 -9.13 -11.92
CA ASP A 377 -0.86 -7.70 -12.05
C ASP A 377 -1.38 -7.12 -13.37
N ILE A 378 -1.23 -7.87 -14.47
CA ILE A 378 -1.77 -7.51 -15.78
C ILE A 378 -3.29 -7.48 -15.71
N TYR A 379 -3.92 -8.48 -15.08
CA TYR A 379 -5.37 -8.50 -14.89
C TYR A 379 -5.84 -7.29 -14.07
N ALA A 380 -5.15 -6.94 -12.99
CA ALA A 380 -5.46 -5.75 -12.21
C ALA A 380 -5.36 -4.46 -13.04
N ALA A 381 -4.30 -4.32 -13.85
CA ALA A 381 -4.13 -3.18 -14.76
C ALA A 381 -5.23 -3.13 -15.83
N ASP A 382 -5.62 -4.27 -16.40
CA ASP A 382 -6.69 -4.36 -17.42
C ASP A 382 -8.05 -3.98 -16.82
N VAL A 383 -8.37 -4.43 -15.60
CA VAL A 383 -9.59 -4.02 -14.88
C VAL A 383 -9.58 -2.50 -14.64
N TYR A 384 -8.45 -1.93 -14.23
CA TYR A 384 -8.33 -0.48 -14.04
C TYR A 384 -8.53 0.29 -15.34
N ASN A 385 -7.80 -0.09 -16.39
CA ASN A 385 -7.84 0.56 -17.70
C ASN A 385 -9.22 0.48 -18.35
N GLN A 386 -9.94 -0.63 -18.17
CA GLN A 386 -11.32 -0.77 -18.63
C GLN A 386 -12.23 0.26 -17.96
N THR A 387 -12.13 0.43 -16.64
CA THR A 387 -12.92 1.41 -15.88
C THR A 387 -12.58 2.85 -16.30
N VAL A 388 -11.31 3.15 -16.56
CA VAL A 388 -10.93 4.47 -17.10
C VAL A 388 -11.59 4.72 -18.45
N PHE A 389 -11.54 3.74 -19.36
CA PHE A 389 -12.16 3.86 -20.67
C PHE A 389 -13.69 4.06 -20.57
N GLU A 390 -14.37 3.35 -19.67
CA GLU A 390 -15.80 3.53 -19.43
C GLU A 390 -16.14 4.92 -18.87
N LYS A 391 -15.29 5.44 -17.98
CA LYS A 391 -15.50 6.74 -17.32
C LYS A 391 -15.28 7.94 -18.24
N CYS A 392 -14.17 7.96 -18.98
CA CYS A 392 -13.75 9.16 -19.73
C CYS A 392 -13.45 8.90 -21.22
N GLY A 393 -13.59 7.66 -21.71
CA GLY A 393 -13.34 7.32 -23.12
C GLY A 393 -11.87 7.25 -23.52
N ILE A 394 -10.95 7.40 -22.56
CA ILE A 394 -9.50 7.38 -22.78
C ILE A 394 -8.98 5.96 -22.75
N ARG A 395 -8.12 5.62 -23.73
CA ARG A 395 -7.43 4.33 -23.79
C ARG A 395 -6.02 4.50 -23.25
N ILE A 396 -5.80 4.03 -22.02
CA ILE A 396 -4.46 3.91 -21.45
C ILE A 396 -3.72 2.76 -22.15
N GLU A 397 -2.42 2.96 -22.42
CA GLU A 397 -1.59 1.87 -22.93
C GLU A 397 -1.43 0.77 -21.86
N ASN A 398 -1.71 -0.48 -22.24
CA ASN A 398 -1.58 -1.59 -21.32
C ASN A 398 -0.11 -1.94 -21.00
N ASP A 399 0.07 -2.85 -20.04
CA ASP A 399 1.36 -3.29 -19.51
C ASP A 399 2.36 -3.78 -20.59
N PHE A 400 1.86 -4.26 -21.74
CA PHE A 400 2.69 -4.72 -22.85
C PHE A 400 3.20 -3.58 -23.75
N ARG A 401 2.50 -2.44 -23.78
CA ARG A 401 2.73 -1.35 -24.73
C ARG A 401 3.32 -0.09 -24.09
N HIS A 402 2.94 0.22 -22.85
CA HIS A 402 3.36 1.44 -22.16
C HIS A 402 4.89 1.59 -22.09
N GLY A 403 5.60 0.49 -21.86
CA GLY A 403 7.03 0.51 -21.61
C GLY A 403 7.39 1.18 -20.28
N ILE A 404 8.69 1.39 -20.07
CA ILE A 404 9.24 1.93 -18.82
C ILE A 404 9.38 3.45 -18.94
N ILE A 405 8.98 4.17 -17.90
CA ILE A 405 9.16 5.62 -17.81
C ILE A 405 10.64 5.94 -17.61
N ARG A 406 11.17 6.87 -18.41
CA ARG A 406 12.57 7.30 -18.33
C ARG A 406 12.65 8.80 -18.18
N ILE A 407 13.26 9.26 -17.09
CA ILE A 407 13.62 10.66 -16.89
C ILE A 407 15.13 10.76 -17.12
N LEU A 408 15.53 11.23 -18.30
CA LEU A 408 16.93 11.31 -18.72
C LEU A 408 17.54 12.69 -18.47
#